data_AF-A0AAU3IJ27-F1
#
_entry.id   AF-A0AAU3IJ27-F1
#
_cell.length_a   1.000
_cell.length_b   1.000
_cell.length_c   1.000
_cell.angle_alpha   90.00
_cell.angle_beta   90.00
_cell.angle_gamma   90.00
#
_symmetry.space_group_name_H-M   'P 1'
#
loop_
_entity.id
_entity.type
_entity.pdbx_description
1 polymer ?
#
loop_
_entity_poly.entity_id
_entity_poly.type
_entity_poly.pdbx_seq_one_letter_code
_entity_poly.pdbx_strand_id
1 'polypeptide(L)'
;MNDDSDLRGVRQLRRAVFPAERSSVAAVRRWVREFVADHPRADDAVLLVSELVTNAIVHTRSAAVGVVVLFEEDGGLQVEVVDEGGEAGPCVRARSSGEPPESGHGLRLLRALADQWGFSEERPHRVVWFAFAPGGAHTMSTSACGRPPESRG
;
A
#
# COMPACT_ATOMS: atom_id res chain seq x y z
N MET A 1 1.39 -8.24 -26.84
CA MET A 1 0.15 -8.59 -26.12
C MET A 1 -0.04 -7.44 -25.15
N ASN A 2 -0.94 -6.50 -25.47
CA ASN A 2 -1.01 -5.20 -24.81
C ASN A 2 -1.63 -5.35 -23.43
N ASP A 3 -0.82 -5.12 -22.40
CA ASP A 3 -1.24 -4.92 -21.01
C ASP A 3 -1.54 -3.42 -20.84
N ASP A 4 -2.67 -2.98 -21.41
CA ASP A 4 -3.16 -1.59 -21.38
C ASP A 4 -4.53 -1.51 -20.69
N SER A 5 -4.92 -2.57 -19.99
CA SER A 5 -6.26 -2.73 -19.39
C SER A 5 -6.37 -2.15 -17.98
N ASP A 6 -5.26 -1.79 -17.34
CA ASP A 6 -5.23 -1.42 -15.92
C ASP A 6 -5.46 0.09 -15.65
N LEU A 7 -5.72 0.89 -16.69
CA LEU A 7 -5.98 2.33 -16.56
C LEU A 7 -7.40 2.75 -16.97
N ARG A 8 -8.29 1.81 -17.33
CA ARG A 8 -9.69 2.14 -17.62
C ARG A 8 -10.41 2.39 -16.31
N GLY A 9 -10.89 3.62 -16.11
CA GLY A 9 -11.54 4.03 -14.86
C GLY A 9 -10.63 4.82 -13.92
N VAL A 10 -9.44 5.26 -14.34
CA VAL A 10 -8.59 6.16 -13.54
C VAL A 10 -8.93 7.62 -13.83
N ARG A 11 -9.45 8.32 -12.82
CA ARG A 11 -9.66 9.77 -12.88
C ARG A 11 -8.36 10.54 -12.72
N GLN A 12 -7.48 10.11 -11.82
CA GLN A 12 -6.28 10.85 -11.49
C GLN A 12 -5.19 9.94 -10.92
N LEU A 13 -3.96 10.05 -11.46
CA LEU A 13 -2.78 9.40 -10.92
C LEU A 13 -1.75 10.44 -10.49
N ARG A 14 -1.15 10.23 -9.31
CA ARG A 14 -0.03 11.02 -8.78
C ARG A 14 1.06 10.09 -8.28
N ARG A 15 2.32 10.45 -8.53
CA ARG A 15 3.48 9.71 -8.04
C ARG A 15 4.54 10.67 -7.53
N ALA A 16 5.23 10.28 -6.46
CA ALA A 16 6.39 10.98 -5.95
C ALA A 16 7.40 9.98 -5.37
N VAL A 17 8.66 10.38 -5.35
CA VAL A 17 9.76 9.60 -4.76
C VAL A 17 10.41 10.45 -3.69
N PHE A 18 10.68 9.82 -2.54
CA PHE A 18 11.26 10.46 -1.38
C PHE A 18 12.52 9.70 -0.95
N PRO A 19 13.54 10.35 -0.37
CA PRO A 19 14.64 9.65 0.28
C PRO A 19 14.12 8.70 1.36
N ALA A 20 14.75 7.53 1.53
CA ALA A 20 14.38 6.56 2.57
C ALA A 20 14.90 6.97 3.96
N GLU A 21 14.47 8.14 4.44
CA GLU A 21 14.87 8.74 5.72
C GLU A 21 13.64 9.01 6.59
N ARG A 22 13.76 8.89 7.92
CA ARG A 22 12.62 9.11 8.84
C ARG A 22 11.97 10.51 8.69
N SER A 23 12.76 11.52 8.31
CA SER A 23 12.30 12.87 7.97
C SER A 23 11.30 12.90 6.81
N SER A 24 11.44 11.97 5.85
CA SER A 24 10.57 11.86 4.68
C SER A 24 9.14 11.45 5.03
N VAL A 25 8.89 10.81 6.18
CA VAL A 25 7.52 10.42 6.60
C VAL A 25 6.60 11.64 6.68
N ALA A 26 7.10 12.76 7.24
CA ALA A 26 6.33 13.99 7.32
C ALA A 26 6.08 14.61 5.94
N ALA A 27 7.06 14.52 5.03
CA ALA A 27 6.94 15.00 3.66
C ALA A 27 5.91 14.20 2.87
N VAL A 28 5.94 12.87 2.98
CA VAL A 28 4.96 11.98 2.34
C VAL A 28 3.55 12.26 2.86
N ARG A 29 3.37 12.36 4.19
CA ARG A 29 2.07 12.67 4.80
C ARG A 29 1.45 13.93 4.23
N ARG A 30 2.25 15.01 4.15
CA ARG A 30 1.81 16.29 3.61
C ARG A 30 1.44 16.16 2.14
N TRP A 31 2.29 15.52 1.35
CA TRP A 31 2.07 15.29 -0.07
C TRP A 31 0.78 14.49 -0.32
N VAL A 32 0.57 13.36 0.36
CA VAL A 32 -0.65 12.57 0.22
C VAL A 32 -1.88 13.35 0.68
N ARG A 33 -1.80 14.09 1.80
CA ARG A 33 -2.91 14.92 2.30
C ARG A 33 -3.38 15.95 1.28
N GLU A 34 -2.46 16.56 0.53
CA GLU A 34 -2.78 17.54 -0.51
C GLU A 34 -3.64 16.92 -1.64
N PHE A 35 -3.47 15.63 -1.95
CA PHE A 35 -4.25 14.97 -3.01
C PHE A 35 -5.53 14.30 -2.53
N VAL A 36 -5.54 13.82 -1.28
CA VAL A 36 -6.71 13.12 -0.73
C VAL A 36 -7.65 14.02 0.06
N ALA A 37 -7.44 15.34 0.05
CA ALA A 37 -8.17 16.30 0.88
C ALA A 37 -9.70 16.21 0.73
N ASP A 38 -10.19 15.96 -0.48
CA ASP A 38 -11.63 15.89 -0.78
C ASP A 38 -12.21 14.48 -0.60
N HIS A 39 -11.38 13.47 -0.29
CA HIS A 39 -11.84 12.10 -0.07
C HIS A 39 -12.40 11.96 1.36
N PRO A 40 -13.56 11.32 1.56
CA PRO A 40 -14.18 11.17 2.90
C PRO A 40 -13.28 10.43 3.90
N ARG A 41 -12.33 9.62 3.40
CA ARG A 41 -11.38 8.83 4.20
C ARG A 41 -9.96 9.39 4.17
N ALA A 42 -9.81 10.71 4.00
CA ALA A 42 -8.51 11.36 3.89
C ALA A 42 -7.59 11.11 5.10
N ASP A 43 -8.13 11.12 6.31
CA ASP A 43 -7.36 10.91 7.55
C ASP A 43 -6.85 9.46 7.63
N ASP A 44 -7.70 8.48 7.29
CA ASP A 44 -7.31 7.07 7.20
C ASP A 44 -6.22 6.85 6.15
N ALA A 45 -6.37 7.45 4.96
CA ALA A 45 -5.37 7.36 3.89
C ALA A 45 -4.00 7.85 4.36
N VAL A 46 -3.97 9.01 5.01
CA VAL A 46 -2.74 9.64 5.52
C VAL A 46 -2.13 8.81 6.65
N LEU A 47 -2.95 8.22 7.52
CA LEU A 47 -2.46 7.33 8.57
C LEU A 47 -1.83 6.07 7.97
N LEU A 48 -2.55 5.38 7.08
CA LEU A 48 -2.08 4.14 6.47
C LEU A 48 -0.80 4.34 5.65
N VAL A 49 -0.70 5.40 4.85
CA VAL A 49 0.54 5.67 4.11
C VAL A 49 1.71 5.97 5.04
N SER A 50 1.47 6.62 6.18
CA SER A 50 2.53 6.89 7.17
C SER A 50 3.11 5.59 7.72
N GLU A 51 2.24 4.64 8.04
CA GLU A 51 2.64 3.33 8.54
C GLU A 51 3.37 2.52 7.47
N LEU A 52 2.88 2.52 6.23
CA LEU A 52 3.53 1.83 5.12
C LEU A 52 4.92 2.39 4.81
N VAL A 53 5.06 3.71 4.75
CA VAL A 53 6.35 4.37 4.50
C VAL A 53 7.30 4.18 5.68
N THR A 54 6.81 4.23 6.92
CA THR A 54 7.64 3.94 8.09
C THR A 54 8.15 2.52 8.04
N ASN A 55 7.29 1.54 7.71
CA ASN A 55 7.69 0.16 7.54
C ASN A 55 8.68 -0.02 6.39
N ALA A 56 8.47 0.66 5.26
CA ALA A 56 9.39 0.65 4.15
C ALA A 56 10.76 1.16 4.59
N ILE A 57 10.85 2.36 5.17
CA ILE A 57 12.12 2.98 5.61
C ILE A 57 12.84 2.16 6.68
N VAL A 58 12.12 1.56 7.63
CA VAL A 58 12.72 0.77 8.71
C VAL A 58 13.23 -0.58 8.21
N HIS A 59 12.61 -1.17 7.20
CA HIS A 59 12.87 -2.56 6.79
C HIS A 59 13.43 -2.73 5.36
N THR A 60 13.47 -1.68 4.53
CA THR A 60 14.06 -1.70 3.19
C THR A 60 15.56 -1.39 3.24
N ARG A 61 16.32 -1.86 2.25
CA ARG A 61 17.71 -1.40 2.00
C ARG A 61 17.76 -0.29 0.93
N SER A 62 16.61 0.12 0.41
CA SER A 62 16.52 1.15 -0.63
C SER A 62 16.94 2.52 -0.14
N ALA A 63 17.56 3.30 -1.03
CA ALA A 63 17.86 4.71 -0.79
C ALA A 63 16.61 5.60 -0.94
N ALA A 64 15.51 5.09 -1.49
CA ALA A 64 14.31 5.85 -1.77
C ALA A 64 13.03 5.03 -1.57
N VAL A 65 11.92 5.74 -1.38
CA VAL A 65 10.56 5.19 -1.35
C VAL A 65 9.71 5.95 -2.36
N GLY A 66 9.07 5.21 -3.26
CA GLY A 66 8.04 5.70 -4.16
C GLY A 66 6.67 5.64 -3.50
N VAL A 67 5.83 6.64 -3.77
CA VAL A 67 4.43 6.67 -3.37
C VAL A 67 3.58 6.98 -4.59
N VAL A 68 2.56 6.16 -4.83
CA VAL A 68 1.58 6.35 -5.89
C VAL A 68 0.20 6.53 -5.27
N VAL A 69 -0.57 7.50 -5.75
CA VAL A 69 -1.96 7.75 -5.36
C VAL A 69 -2.80 7.71 -6.63
N LEU A 70 -3.80 6.84 -6.63
CA LEU A 70 -4.70 6.57 -7.74
C LEU A 70 -6.13 6.88 -7.31
N PHE A 71 -6.80 7.76 -8.04
CA PHE A 71 -8.24 7.97 -7.93
C PHE A 71 -8.95 7.33 -9.10
N GLU A 72 -9.98 6.57 -8.79
CA GLU A 72 -10.86 5.95 -9.77
C GLU A 72 -12.02 6.90 -10.11
N GLU A 73 -12.62 6.73 -11.29
CA GLU A 73 -13.74 7.54 -11.78
C GLU A 73 -15.01 7.35 -10.95
N ASP A 74 -15.18 6.18 -10.34
CA ASP A 74 -16.28 5.85 -9.45
C ASP A 74 -16.11 6.39 -8.03
N GLY A 75 -14.95 7.00 -7.73
CA GLY A 75 -14.63 7.55 -6.41
C GLY A 75 -13.79 6.64 -5.53
N GLY A 76 -13.28 5.52 -6.05
CA GLY A 76 -12.27 4.72 -5.38
C GLY A 76 -10.94 5.45 -5.20
N LEU A 77 -10.19 5.04 -4.18
CA LEU A 77 -8.84 5.55 -3.88
C LEU A 77 -7.90 4.40 -3.58
N GLN A 78 -6.82 4.26 -4.35
CA GLN A 78 -5.72 3.34 -4.08
C GLN A 78 -4.43 4.10 -3.82
N VAL A 79 -3.66 3.63 -2.84
CA VAL A 79 -2.35 4.16 -2.50
C VAL A 79 -1.34 3.03 -2.45
N GLU A 80 -0.21 3.24 -3.12
CA GLU A 80 0.88 2.27 -3.22
C GLU A 80 2.17 2.88 -2.66
N VAL A 81 2.94 2.05 -1.98
CA VAL A 81 4.28 2.36 -1.49
C VAL A 81 5.24 1.37 -2.10
N VAL A 82 6.22 1.88 -2.85
CA VAL A 82 7.18 1.12 -3.62
C VAL A 82 8.57 1.32 -3.04
N ASP A 83 9.31 0.24 -2.79
CA ASP A 83 10.72 0.28 -2.41
C ASP A 83 11.53 -0.77 -3.18
N GLU A 84 12.88 -0.66 -3.20
CA GLU A 84 13.78 -1.62 -3.87
C GLU A 84 14.00 -2.93 -3.07
N GLY A 85 13.13 -3.23 -2.10
CA GLY A 85 13.19 -4.45 -1.32
C GLY A 85 14.40 -4.56 -0.39
N GLY A 86 14.50 -5.71 0.29
CA GLY A 86 15.62 -6.05 1.18
C GLY A 86 15.66 -7.56 1.45
N GLU A 87 16.76 -8.08 2.02
CA GLU A 87 16.86 -9.49 2.45
C GLU A 87 15.83 -9.84 3.53
N ALA A 88 15.51 -8.87 4.39
CA ALA A 88 14.32 -8.92 5.22
C ALA A 88 13.12 -8.65 4.31
N GLY A 89 12.39 -9.72 3.95
CA GLY A 89 11.08 -9.58 3.34
C GLY A 89 10.19 -8.61 4.15
N PRO A 90 9.09 -8.10 3.57
CA PRO A 90 8.16 -7.26 4.31
C PRO A 90 7.77 -7.94 5.62
N CYS A 91 7.68 -7.14 6.68
CA CYS A 91 7.01 -7.51 7.92
C CYS A 91 5.55 -7.98 7.71
N VAL A 92 5.03 -7.82 6.49
CA VAL A 92 3.78 -8.39 5.96
C VAL A 92 3.84 -9.92 5.77
N ARG A 93 5.02 -10.56 5.84
CA ARG A 93 5.11 -12.02 5.94
C ARG A 93 4.51 -12.46 7.28
N ALA A 94 3.23 -12.84 7.24
CA ALA A 94 2.72 -13.87 8.14
C ALA A 94 3.64 -15.08 7.97
N ARG A 95 4.59 -15.27 8.89
CA ARG A 95 5.44 -16.47 8.87
C ARG A 95 4.49 -17.66 8.95
N SER A 96 4.62 -18.60 8.01
CA SER A 96 3.83 -19.82 7.88
C SER A 96 4.09 -20.80 9.03
N SER A 97 3.89 -20.39 10.27
CA SER A 97 4.13 -21.18 11.47
C SER A 97 3.23 -20.70 12.61
N GLY A 98 1.97 -21.17 12.62
CA GLY A 98 1.16 -21.48 13.81
C GLY A 98 0.87 -20.41 14.88
N GLU A 99 1.48 -19.23 14.84
CA GLU A 99 1.27 -18.11 15.76
C GLU A 99 1.13 -16.82 14.96
N PRO A 100 0.24 -15.89 15.35
CA PRO A 100 0.14 -14.61 14.67
C PRO A 100 1.44 -13.83 14.90
N PRO A 101 2.12 -13.32 13.85
CA PRO A 101 3.10 -12.28 14.08
C PRO A 101 2.34 -11.03 14.54
N GLU A 102 2.25 -10.82 15.85
CA GLU A 102 1.71 -9.61 16.47
C GLU A 102 2.69 -8.41 16.39
N SER A 103 3.75 -8.50 15.60
CA SER A 103 4.75 -7.45 15.43
C SER A 103 4.44 -6.56 14.21
N GLY A 104 3.54 -5.60 14.40
CA GLY A 104 3.35 -4.50 13.45
C GLY A 104 2.07 -3.71 13.71
N HIS A 105 2.20 -2.50 14.25
CA HIS A 105 1.07 -1.56 14.38
C HIS A 105 0.43 -1.29 13.00
N GLY A 106 1.27 -1.11 11.96
CA GLY A 106 0.82 -0.83 10.60
C GLY A 106 -0.06 -1.91 9.95
N LEU A 107 0.19 -3.20 10.19
CA LEU A 107 -0.66 -4.28 9.65
C LEU A 107 -2.03 -4.34 10.30
N ARG A 108 -2.10 -4.02 11.60
CA ARG A 108 -3.38 -3.93 12.32
C ARG A 108 -4.19 -2.76 11.79
N LEU A 109 -3.54 -1.61 11.53
CA LEU A 109 -4.20 -0.45 10.94
C LEU A 109 -4.69 -0.73 9.51
N LEU A 110 -3.86 -1.35 8.66
CA LEU A 110 -4.29 -1.75 7.31
C LEU A 110 -5.54 -2.63 7.34
N ARG A 111 -5.55 -3.67 8.18
CA ARG A 111 -6.71 -4.57 8.29
C ARG A 111 -7.95 -3.89 8.89
N ALA A 112 -7.77 -2.90 9.75
CA ALA A 112 -8.87 -2.21 10.40
C ALA A 112 -9.48 -1.12 9.52
N LEU A 113 -8.66 -0.46 8.69
CA LEU A 113 -9.08 0.72 7.94
C LEU A 113 -9.23 0.44 6.45
N ALA A 114 -8.32 -0.27 5.79
CA ALA A 114 -8.42 -0.49 4.35
C ALA A 114 -9.59 -1.40 3.98
N ASP A 115 -10.29 -1.09 2.88
CA ASP A 115 -11.31 -2.00 2.32
C ASP A 115 -10.63 -3.17 1.60
N GLN A 116 -9.52 -2.87 0.91
CA GLN A 116 -8.63 -3.86 0.31
C GLN A 116 -7.18 -3.46 0.54
N TRP A 117 -6.30 -4.44 0.65
CA TRP A 117 -4.86 -4.21 0.73
C TRP A 117 -4.11 -5.44 0.24
N GLY A 118 -2.87 -5.23 -0.16
CA GLY A 118 -2.03 -6.31 -0.66
C GLY A 118 -0.58 -5.92 -0.71
N PHE A 119 0.23 -6.86 -1.18
CA PHE A 119 1.64 -6.63 -1.46
C PHE A 119 2.06 -7.49 -2.65
N SER A 120 2.99 -6.96 -3.44
CA SER A 120 3.70 -7.69 -4.48
C SER A 120 5.21 -7.59 -4.24
N GLU A 121 5.93 -8.69 -4.44
CA GLU A 121 7.39 -8.76 -4.39
C GLU A 121 7.91 -9.22 -5.75
N GLU A 122 8.25 -8.27 -6.61
CA GLU A 122 8.88 -8.52 -7.90
C GLU A 122 10.30 -7.96 -7.85
N ARG A 123 11.26 -8.78 -7.41
CA ARG A 123 12.64 -8.33 -7.19
C ARG A 123 13.20 -7.59 -8.42
N PRO A 124 13.81 -6.41 -8.21
CA PRO A 124 14.18 -5.82 -6.93
C PRO A 124 13.04 -5.10 -6.21
N HIS A 125 11.90 -4.84 -6.83
CA HIS A 125 10.85 -4.00 -6.27
C HIS A 125 9.91 -4.74 -5.32
N ARG A 126 9.50 -4.03 -4.28
CA ARG A 126 8.41 -4.41 -3.39
C ARG A 126 7.35 -3.33 -3.42
N VAL A 127 6.11 -3.72 -3.61
CA VAL A 127 4.95 -2.84 -3.57
C VAL A 127 4.05 -3.28 -2.43
N VAL A 128 3.68 -2.35 -1.55
CA VAL A 128 2.61 -2.56 -0.57
C VAL A 128 1.54 -1.51 -0.83
N TRP A 129 0.29 -1.94 -0.90
CA TRP A 129 -0.80 -1.05 -1.30
C TRP A 129 -2.05 -1.26 -0.45
N PHE A 130 -2.90 -0.24 -0.42
CA PHE A 130 -4.24 -0.30 0.14
C PHE A 130 -5.21 0.50 -0.72
N ALA A 131 -6.49 0.14 -0.64
CA ALA A 131 -7.55 0.81 -1.38
C ALA A 131 -8.80 1.01 -0.52
N PHE A 132 -9.55 2.03 -0.88
CA PHE A 132 -10.88 2.34 -0.37
C PHE A 132 -11.91 2.25 -1.50
N ALA A 133 -13.03 1.62 -1.21
CA ALA A 133 -14.12 1.48 -2.16
C ALA A 133 -14.85 2.81 -2.37
N PRO A 134 -15.50 2.99 -3.54
CA PRO A 134 -16.41 4.09 -3.80
C PRO A 134 -17.43 4.29 -2.67
N GLY A 135 -17.70 5.54 -2.31
CA GLY A 135 -18.74 5.89 -1.34
C GLY A 135 -18.32 5.85 0.13
N GLY A 136 -17.05 5.58 0.45
CA GLY A 136 -16.47 5.80 1.78
C GLY A 136 -17.03 4.94 2.91
N ALA A 137 -17.87 3.96 2.61
CA ALA A 137 -18.37 3.00 3.59
C ALA A 137 -17.32 1.89 3.77
N HIS A 138 -16.88 1.68 5.02
CA HIS A 138 -16.08 0.51 5.39
C HIS A 138 -16.85 -0.75 4.99
N THR A 139 -16.46 -1.37 3.89
CA THR A 139 -17.01 -2.66 3.52
C THR A 139 -16.16 -3.66 4.29
N MET A 140 -16.70 -4.22 5.38
CA MET A 140 -16.07 -5.34 6.07
C MET A 140 -16.00 -6.54 5.12
N SER A 141 -15.01 -6.56 4.23
CA SER A 141 -14.79 -7.62 3.26
C SER A 141 -13.84 -8.63 3.86
N THR A 142 -14.42 -9.66 4.48
CA THR A 142 -13.70 -10.90 4.79
C THR A 142 -13.43 -11.65 3.49
N SER A 143 -12.32 -11.35 2.82
CA SER A 143 -11.71 -12.29 1.86
C SER A 143 -10.22 -12.00 1.72
N ALA A 144 -9.44 -12.78 2.46
CA ALA A 144 -8.00 -12.88 2.31
C ALA A 144 -7.65 -13.98 1.31
N CYS A 145 -6.57 -13.75 0.56
CA CYS A 145 -5.74 -14.71 -0.16
C CYS A 145 -6.23 -15.14 -1.56
N GLY A 146 -5.80 -14.38 -2.58
CA GLY A 146 -5.61 -14.93 -3.92
C GLY A 146 -4.53 -16.01 -3.88
N ARG A 147 -4.92 -17.23 -4.25
CA ARG A 147 -4.05 -18.42 -4.37
C ARG A 147 -2.98 -18.17 -5.46
N PRO A 148 -1.68 -18.43 -5.24
CA PRO A 148 -0.73 -18.51 -6.36
C PRO A 148 -1.07 -19.75 -7.22
N PRO A 149 -0.88 -19.69 -8.55
CA PRO A 149 -1.16 -20.82 -9.43
C PRO A 149 -0.25 -22.01 -9.10
N GLU A 150 -0.86 -23.18 -8.92
CA GLU A 150 -0.16 -24.45 -8.73
C GLU A 150 0.64 -24.79 -9.99
N SER A 151 1.97 -24.73 -9.93
CA SER A 151 2.83 -25.27 -10.98
C SER A 151 2.81 -26.80 -10.92
N ARG A 152 2.03 -27.43 -11.80
CA ARG A 152 2.23 -28.85 -12.15
C ARG A 152 3.22 -28.94 -13.30
N GLY A 153 4.24 -29.78 -13.09
CA GLY A 153 5.24 -30.18 -14.09
C GLY A 153 4.74 -31.26 -15.04
#